data_AF-A0AA36M8F8-F1
#
_entry.id   AF-A0AA36M8F8-F1
#
_cell.length_a   1.000
_cell.length_b   1.000
_cell.length_c   1.000
_cell.angle_alpha   90.00
_cell.angle_beta   90.00
_cell.angle_gamma   90.00
#
_symmetry.space_group_name_H-M   'P 1'
#
loop_
_entity.id
_entity.type
_entity.pdbx_description
1 polymer ?
#
loop_
_entity_poly.entity_id
_entity_poly.type
_entity_poly.pdbx_seq_one_letter_code
_entity_poly.pdbx_strand_id
1 'polypeptide(L)'
;MICYDLSPYVRSISTFSFDFCLLCVRCSFEIIAELLSNRYFAHLNELAWYGKVRLPTASTQWMQESWQRSVMVSAAYVALIYAGQKVMESRKPFGLSMPLFVWNMGLAIFSILGFIRMTPEWVWSWRDNSFVYSICTASYAQGVTGFWTEQFAMSKVAELLDTAFIVLRKRPLLFLHWYHHVTVLIFTWHAYKDHTASGRWFIWMNYGVHALMYTYYALRSLRLRLPKQIAMVVTVLQISQMIMGIYIGFTVYRVKSAGNQCQQTWENLGLCFAIYFTYFLLFCNFFYHAYLKKNNRYTAGTKPTAKLSKEEQPEVEQLKEDINANISGSTIVTRSTARRRAQKVD
;
A
#
# COMPACT_ATOMS: atom_id res chain seq x y z
N MET A 1 26.27 -25.42 43.77
CA MET A 1 25.36 -24.37 43.26
C MET A 1 26.12 -23.62 42.16
N ILE A 2 26.10 -24.14 40.94
CA ILE A 2 26.84 -23.60 39.80
C ILE A 2 25.83 -22.86 38.93
N CYS A 3 25.91 -21.53 38.91
CA CYS A 3 25.19 -20.68 37.95
C CYS A 3 25.80 -20.92 36.56
N TYR A 4 25.04 -21.52 35.65
CA TYR A 4 25.37 -21.47 34.23
C TYR A 4 24.95 -20.09 33.69
N ASP A 5 25.95 -19.31 33.32
CA ASP A 5 25.80 -18.03 32.64
C ASP A 5 25.22 -18.25 31.23
N LEU A 6 23.95 -17.92 31.06
CA LEU A 6 23.18 -18.00 29.81
C LEU A 6 23.41 -16.78 28.88
N SER A 7 24.32 -15.86 29.25
CA SER A 7 24.72 -14.69 28.45
C SER A 7 25.13 -14.98 26.99
N PRO A 8 25.81 -16.11 26.65
CA PRO A 8 26.22 -16.38 25.27
C PRO A 8 25.06 -16.74 24.32
N TYR A 9 24.00 -17.38 24.83
CA TYR A 9 22.85 -17.82 24.01
C TYR A 9 21.88 -16.69 23.69
N VAL A 10 21.72 -15.72 24.59
CA VAL A 10 20.85 -14.55 24.38
C VAL A 10 21.45 -13.59 23.34
N ARG A 11 22.79 -13.50 23.24
CA ARG A 11 23.45 -12.72 22.18
C ARG A 11 23.22 -13.33 20.80
N SER A 12 23.31 -14.65 20.65
CA SER A 12 23.16 -15.35 19.35
C SER A 12 21.75 -15.20 18.73
N ILE A 13 20.69 -15.15 19.55
CA ILE A 13 19.30 -14.97 19.09
C ILE A 13 19.00 -13.50 18.73
N SER A 14 19.72 -12.55 19.36
CA SER A 14 19.60 -11.12 19.05
C SER A 14 20.22 -10.79 17.68
N THR A 15 21.37 -11.39 17.36
CA THR A 15 21.99 -11.32 16.03
C THR A 15 21.15 -12.04 14.99
N PHE A 16 20.71 -13.28 15.22
CA PHE A 16 19.92 -14.06 14.24
C PHE A 16 18.64 -13.37 13.76
N SER A 17 17.99 -12.56 14.62
CA SER A 17 16.75 -11.87 14.26
C SER A 17 16.96 -10.46 13.70
N PHE A 18 18.04 -9.79 14.10
CA PHE A 18 18.49 -8.58 13.41
C PHE A 18 18.95 -8.96 12.01
N ASP A 19 19.67 -10.08 11.87
CA ASP A 19 20.10 -10.68 10.61
C ASP A 19 18.91 -11.15 9.79
N PHE A 20 17.85 -11.76 10.33
CA PHE A 20 16.66 -12.13 9.55
C PHE A 20 15.84 -10.91 9.07
N CYS A 21 15.72 -9.87 9.89
CA CYS A 21 15.05 -8.63 9.49
C CYS A 21 15.90 -7.84 8.48
N LEU A 22 17.21 -7.79 8.68
CA LEU A 22 18.17 -7.34 7.68
C LEU A 22 18.18 -8.26 6.48
N LEU A 23 17.90 -9.57 6.58
CA LEU A 23 17.84 -10.49 5.45
C LEU A 23 16.55 -10.28 4.67
N CYS A 24 15.42 -9.97 5.30
CA CYS A 24 14.19 -9.58 4.60
C CYS A 24 14.33 -8.20 3.97
N VAL A 25 14.92 -7.23 4.67
CA VAL A 25 15.22 -5.90 4.15
C VAL A 25 16.29 -5.97 3.08
N ARG A 26 17.34 -6.79 3.23
CA ARG A 26 18.42 -7.04 2.27
C ARG A 26 17.97 -7.91 1.12
N CYS A 27 17.07 -8.87 1.29
CA CYS A 27 16.44 -9.62 0.21
C CYS A 27 15.46 -8.72 -0.54
N SER A 28 14.81 -7.77 0.14
CA SER A 28 14.00 -6.74 -0.51
C SER A 28 14.85 -5.69 -1.20
N PHE A 29 15.98 -5.28 -0.61
CA PHE A 29 16.99 -4.41 -1.21
C PHE A 29 17.81 -5.15 -2.26
N GLU A 30 17.91 -6.48 -2.25
CA GLU A 30 18.56 -7.31 -3.26
C GLU A 30 17.57 -7.55 -4.38
N ILE A 31 16.30 -7.85 -4.12
CA ILE A 31 15.24 -7.84 -5.15
C ILE A 31 15.12 -6.44 -5.75
N ILE A 32 15.12 -5.37 -4.95
CA ILE A 32 15.11 -3.99 -5.44
C ILE A 32 16.45 -3.62 -6.05
N ALA A 33 17.61 -4.09 -5.57
CA ALA A 33 18.92 -3.86 -6.19
C ALA A 33 19.19 -4.79 -7.36
N GLU A 34 18.38 -5.82 -7.59
CA GLU A 34 18.35 -6.75 -8.73
C GLU A 34 17.37 -6.22 -9.78
N LEU A 35 16.26 -5.61 -9.34
CA LEU A 35 15.38 -4.74 -10.14
C LEU A 35 16.06 -3.40 -10.53
N LEU A 36 16.94 -2.87 -9.67
CA LEU A 36 17.81 -1.72 -9.92
C LEU A 36 19.22 -2.16 -10.37
N SER A 37 19.49 -3.47 -10.48
CA SER A 37 20.82 -3.97 -10.88
C SER A 37 21.04 -3.60 -12.33
N ASN A 38 22.25 -3.12 -12.58
CA ASN A 38 22.73 -2.56 -13.84
C ASN A 38 22.50 -3.46 -15.07
N ARG A 39 22.14 -4.75 -14.93
CA ARG A 39 21.83 -5.63 -16.06
C ARG A 39 20.49 -5.33 -16.76
N TYR A 40 19.52 -4.73 -16.06
CA TYR A 40 18.30 -4.17 -16.70
C TYR A 40 18.44 -2.66 -16.94
N PHE A 41 19.04 -1.93 -15.99
CA PHE A 41 19.16 -0.47 -16.04
C PHE A 41 20.11 0.06 -17.13
N ALA A 42 21.20 -0.67 -17.46
CA ALA A 42 22.15 -0.24 -18.49
C ALA A 42 21.55 -0.28 -19.91
N HIS A 43 20.58 -1.17 -20.16
CA HIS A 43 19.88 -1.20 -21.45
C HIS A 43 18.73 -0.16 -21.52
N LEU A 44 18.24 0.29 -20.36
CA LEU A 44 17.12 1.24 -20.23
C LEU A 44 17.54 2.71 -20.31
N ASN A 45 18.75 3.07 -19.87
CA ASN A 45 19.20 4.48 -19.91
C ASN A 45 19.45 5.01 -21.33
N GLU A 46 19.86 4.18 -22.29
CA GLU A 46 19.98 4.60 -23.69
C GLU A 46 18.66 4.53 -24.48
N LEU A 47 17.71 3.66 -24.10
CA LEU A 47 16.47 3.45 -24.86
C LEU A 47 15.26 4.24 -24.33
N ALA A 48 15.21 4.60 -23.04
CA ALA A 48 14.08 5.32 -22.45
C ALA A 48 14.05 6.83 -22.79
N TRP A 49 15.18 7.38 -23.25
CA TRP A 49 15.28 8.77 -23.71
C TRP A 49 14.86 8.97 -25.17
N TYR A 50 14.97 7.96 -26.02
CA TYR A 50 14.64 8.01 -27.45
C TYR A 50 13.53 7.03 -27.82
N GLY A 51 12.26 7.35 -27.51
CA GLY A 51 11.04 6.98 -28.26
C GLY A 51 10.80 5.53 -28.77
N LYS A 52 11.63 4.54 -28.46
CA LYS A 52 11.57 3.16 -28.99
C LYS A 52 11.40 2.18 -27.83
N VAL A 53 10.33 2.32 -27.08
CA VAL A 53 9.90 1.27 -26.14
C VAL A 53 8.72 0.54 -26.79
N ARG A 54 9.00 -0.42 -27.68
CA ARG A 54 7.97 -1.41 -28.03
C ARG A 54 7.77 -2.26 -26.76
N LEU A 55 6.54 -2.61 -26.34
CA LEU A 55 6.37 -3.55 -25.21
C LEU A 55 7.34 -4.72 -25.43
N PRO A 56 8.11 -5.13 -24.42
CA PRO A 56 8.72 -6.44 -24.52
C PRO A 56 7.54 -7.41 -24.44
N THR A 57 7.20 -8.02 -25.57
CA THR A 57 6.29 -9.16 -25.66
C THR A 57 6.55 -10.19 -24.54
N ALA A 58 7.80 -10.29 -24.09
CA ALA A 58 8.25 -11.09 -22.95
C ALA A 58 7.60 -10.74 -21.60
N SER A 59 7.45 -9.47 -21.20
CA SER A 59 6.87 -9.14 -19.87
C SER A 59 5.37 -9.41 -19.82
N THR A 60 4.70 -9.19 -20.94
CA THR A 60 3.28 -9.55 -21.12
C THR A 60 3.09 -11.05 -21.08
N GLN A 61 3.89 -11.82 -21.85
CA GLN A 61 3.86 -13.27 -21.85
C GLN A 61 4.14 -13.83 -20.45
N TRP A 62 5.17 -13.31 -19.79
CA TRP A 62 5.49 -13.70 -18.41
C TRP A 62 4.32 -13.45 -17.47
N MET A 63 3.65 -12.29 -17.54
CA MET A 63 2.49 -12.03 -16.69
C MET A 63 1.32 -12.95 -17.03
N GLN A 64 1.07 -13.26 -18.30
CA GLN A 64 0.01 -14.19 -18.70
C GLN A 64 0.21 -15.59 -18.12
N GLU A 65 1.45 -16.05 -18.06
CA GLU A 65 1.81 -17.35 -17.47
C GLU A 65 1.88 -17.31 -15.93
N SER A 66 2.25 -16.15 -15.37
CA SER A 66 2.65 -16.04 -13.96
C SER A 66 1.72 -15.21 -13.09
N TRP A 67 0.62 -14.64 -13.60
CA TRP A 67 -0.25 -13.76 -12.81
C TRP A 67 -0.76 -14.42 -11.52
N GLN A 68 -0.97 -15.74 -11.54
CA GLN A 68 -1.41 -16.54 -10.39
C GLN A 68 -0.42 -16.51 -9.22
N ARG A 69 0.87 -16.20 -9.48
CA ARG A 69 1.88 -16.00 -8.44
C ARG A 69 1.50 -14.86 -7.49
N SER A 70 0.73 -13.88 -7.95
CA SER A 70 0.18 -12.82 -7.08
C SER A 70 -0.67 -13.37 -5.93
N VAL A 71 -1.42 -14.46 -6.17
CA VAL A 71 -2.24 -15.13 -5.15
C VAL A 71 -1.35 -15.83 -4.13
N MET A 72 -0.31 -16.54 -4.60
CA MET A 72 0.66 -17.20 -3.72
C MET A 72 1.43 -16.19 -2.86
N VAL A 73 1.90 -15.10 -3.46
CA VAL A 73 2.57 -14.00 -2.75
C VAL A 73 1.63 -13.36 -1.73
N SER A 74 0.35 -13.16 -2.07
CA SER A 74 -0.64 -12.62 -1.15
C SER A 74 -0.90 -13.55 0.05
N ALA A 75 -1.00 -14.86 -0.18
CA ALA A 75 -1.16 -15.84 0.89
C ALA A 75 0.07 -15.86 1.82
N ALA A 76 1.28 -15.87 1.24
CA ALA A 76 2.53 -15.79 1.98
C ALA A 76 2.62 -14.49 2.80
N TYR A 77 2.25 -13.36 2.20
CA TYR A 77 2.20 -12.06 2.86
C TYR A 77 1.29 -12.06 4.09
N VAL A 78 0.08 -12.61 3.98
CA VAL A 78 -0.85 -12.73 5.12
C VAL A 78 -0.25 -13.62 6.22
N ALA A 79 0.36 -14.76 5.87
CA ALA A 79 1.04 -15.62 6.83
C ALA A 79 2.20 -14.90 7.55
N LEU A 80 2.99 -14.14 6.80
CA LEU A 80 4.11 -13.35 7.33
C LEU A 80 3.66 -12.23 8.26
N ILE A 81 2.49 -11.62 8.03
CA ILE A 81 1.91 -10.64 8.95
C ILE A 81 1.67 -11.29 10.33
N TYR A 82 0.97 -12.42 10.37
CA TYR A 82 0.63 -13.09 11.63
C TYR A 82 1.88 -13.61 12.33
N ALA A 83 2.80 -14.22 11.58
CA ALA A 83 4.08 -14.68 12.12
C ALA A 83 4.91 -13.50 12.67
N GLY A 84 5.00 -12.40 11.92
CA GLY A 84 5.73 -11.20 12.32
C GLY A 84 5.14 -10.56 13.58
N GLN A 85 3.81 -10.45 13.67
CA GLN A 85 3.13 -9.97 14.87
C GLN A 85 3.47 -10.84 16.08
N LYS A 86 3.40 -12.18 15.92
CA LYS A 86 3.70 -13.13 16.99
C LYS A 86 5.15 -13.04 17.48
N VAL A 87 6.11 -12.95 16.56
CA VAL A 87 7.53 -12.78 16.89
C VAL A 87 7.78 -11.44 17.58
N MET A 88 7.09 -10.39 17.15
CA MET A 88 7.24 -9.07 17.74
C MET A 88 6.62 -8.99 19.13
N GLU A 89 5.65 -9.82 19.54
CA GLU A 89 5.06 -9.79 20.89
C GLU A 89 6.13 -9.75 21.99
N SER A 90 7.17 -10.58 21.87
CA SER A 90 8.27 -10.70 22.84
C SER A 90 9.41 -9.69 22.67
N ARG A 91 9.36 -8.80 21.67
CA ARG A 91 10.45 -7.87 21.31
C ARG A 91 10.08 -6.40 21.56
N LYS A 92 11.06 -5.51 21.65
CA LYS A 92 10.81 -4.05 21.66
C LYS A 92 10.57 -3.54 20.23
N PRO A 93 9.81 -2.45 20.03
CA PRO A 93 9.60 -1.86 18.69
C PRO A 93 10.93 -1.36 18.11
N PHE A 94 11.13 -1.55 16.81
CA PHE A 94 12.35 -1.10 16.13
C PHE A 94 12.29 0.40 15.75
N GLY A 95 13.43 1.09 15.89
CA GLY A 95 13.60 2.50 15.52
C GLY A 95 13.87 2.72 14.02
N LEU A 96 12.95 2.32 13.16
CA LEU A 96 13.14 2.30 11.69
C LEU A 96 12.83 3.64 10.98
N SER A 97 12.98 4.78 11.64
CA SER A 97 12.54 6.07 11.09
C SER A 97 13.27 6.45 9.80
N MET A 98 14.60 6.29 9.75
CA MET A 98 15.40 6.64 8.57
C MET A 98 15.20 5.65 7.40
N PRO A 99 15.20 4.32 7.61
CA PRO A 99 14.82 3.38 6.55
C PRO A 99 13.42 3.65 5.99
N LEU A 100 12.45 3.93 6.87
CA LEU A 100 11.08 4.26 6.45
C LEU A 100 11.02 5.59 5.67
N PHE A 101 11.83 6.57 6.04
CA PHE A 101 11.95 7.82 5.28
C PHE A 101 12.45 7.56 3.86
N VAL A 102 13.58 6.87 3.73
CA VAL A 102 14.18 6.54 2.43
C VAL A 102 13.22 5.72 1.57
N TRP A 103 12.53 4.75 2.18
CA TRP A 103 11.51 3.93 1.55
C TRP A 103 10.36 4.77 0.98
N ASN A 104 9.72 5.58 1.83
CA ASN A 104 8.61 6.43 1.42
C ASN A 104 9.04 7.47 0.37
N MET A 105 10.24 8.03 0.51
CA MET A 105 10.79 8.97 -0.48
C MET A 105 11.00 8.29 -1.83
N GLY A 106 11.53 7.06 -1.84
CA GLY A 106 11.68 6.26 -3.06
C GLY A 106 10.34 6.00 -3.75
N LEU A 107 9.33 5.57 -2.99
CA LEU A 107 7.97 5.35 -3.53
C LEU A 107 7.31 6.64 -4.00
N ALA A 108 7.56 7.77 -3.34
CA ALA A 108 7.08 9.07 -3.77
C ALA A 108 7.70 9.48 -5.12
N ILE A 109 9.02 9.41 -5.26
CA ILE A 109 9.73 9.73 -6.51
C ILE A 109 9.28 8.80 -7.63
N PHE A 110 9.23 7.49 -7.37
CA PHE A 110 8.71 6.50 -8.32
C PHE A 110 7.31 6.87 -8.82
N SER A 111 6.41 7.24 -7.90
CA SER A 111 5.04 7.60 -8.24
C SER A 111 4.94 8.92 -9.01
N ILE A 112 5.77 9.92 -8.68
CA ILE A 112 5.86 11.20 -9.40
C ILE A 112 6.32 10.96 -10.85
N LEU A 113 7.38 10.16 -11.03
CA LEU A 113 7.91 9.85 -12.35
C LEU A 113 6.88 9.07 -13.19
N GLY A 114 6.22 8.08 -12.59
CA GLY A 114 5.14 7.35 -13.24
C GLY A 114 3.97 8.25 -13.64
N PHE A 115 3.54 9.15 -12.75
CA PHE A 115 2.48 10.13 -13.04
C PHE A 115 2.85 11.03 -14.21
N ILE A 116 4.04 11.65 -14.19
CA ILE A 116 4.53 12.53 -15.26
C ILE A 116 4.60 11.79 -16.60
N ARG A 117 5.08 10.54 -16.59
CA ARG A 117 5.27 9.75 -17.82
C ARG A 117 3.98 9.17 -18.39
N MET A 118 2.98 8.91 -17.54
CA MET A 118 1.65 8.45 -17.97
C MET A 118 0.75 9.60 -18.45
N THR A 119 0.96 10.82 -17.95
CA THR A 119 0.07 11.96 -18.21
C THR A 119 -0.09 12.32 -19.70
N PRO A 120 0.96 12.38 -20.54
CA PRO A 120 0.80 12.74 -21.95
C PRO A 120 -0.14 11.81 -22.73
N GLU A 121 0.00 10.49 -22.54
CA GLU A 121 -0.87 9.52 -23.19
C GLU A 121 -2.29 9.57 -22.63
N TRP A 122 -2.43 9.74 -21.31
CA TRP A 122 -3.74 9.91 -20.69
C TRP A 122 -4.47 11.15 -21.22
N VAL A 123 -3.79 12.30 -21.35
CA VAL A 123 -4.34 13.53 -21.93
C VAL A 123 -4.71 13.33 -23.40
N TRP A 124 -3.81 12.77 -24.21
CA TRP A 124 -4.07 12.50 -25.62
C TRP A 124 -5.27 11.56 -25.84
N SER A 125 -5.39 10.53 -24.99
CA SER A 125 -6.40 9.48 -25.11
C SER A 125 -7.85 9.97 -24.98
N TRP A 126 -8.13 10.99 -24.17
CA TRP A 126 -9.49 11.54 -24.01
C TRP A 126 -9.71 12.91 -24.64
N ARG A 127 -8.65 13.74 -24.84
CA ARG A 127 -8.76 15.06 -25.49
C ARG A 127 -8.79 14.95 -27.01
N ASP A 128 -7.87 14.18 -27.59
CA ASP A 128 -7.69 14.09 -29.04
C ASP A 128 -8.46 12.92 -29.65
N ASN A 129 -9.04 12.06 -28.82
CA ASN A 129 -9.91 10.96 -29.25
C ASN A 129 -11.29 11.09 -28.62
N SER A 130 -11.67 10.18 -27.71
CA SER A 130 -12.94 10.23 -27.01
C SER A 130 -12.82 9.65 -25.61
N PHE A 131 -13.76 9.98 -24.72
CA PHE A 131 -13.81 9.35 -23.41
C PHE A 131 -13.90 7.82 -23.51
N VAL A 132 -14.70 7.29 -24.45
CA VAL A 132 -14.84 5.85 -24.69
C VAL A 132 -13.51 5.23 -25.12
N TYR A 133 -12.77 5.88 -26.03
CA TYR A 133 -11.42 5.43 -26.41
C TYR A 133 -10.51 5.31 -25.17
N SER A 134 -10.57 6.29 -24.28
CA SER A 134 -9.74 6.32 -23.07
C SER A 134 -10.04 5.23 -22.03
N ILE A 135 -11.19 4.56 -22.12
CA ILE A 135 -11.57 3.48 -21.21
C ILE A 135 -11.66 2.11 -21.90
N CYS A 136 -11.73 2.07 -23.24
CA CYS A 136 -11.95 0.85 -24.01
C CYS A 136 -10.82 0.46 -24.96
N THR A 137 -9.81 1.32 -25.16
CA THR A 137 -8.63 1.01 -25.97
C THR A 137 -7.36 1.09 -25.13
N ALA A 138 -6.55 0.02 -25.12
CA ALA A 138 -5.33 -0.06 -24.30
C ALA A 138 -4.07 0.47 -25.01
N SER A 139 -4.14 1.62 -25.71
CA SER A 139 -2.98 2.24 -26.36
C SER A 139 -1.84 2.55 -25.39
N TYR A 140 -2.16 2.79 -24.11
CA TYR A 140 -1.20 3.06 -23.04
C TYR A 140 -0.29 1.86 -22.74
N ALA A 141 -0.69 0.65 -23.14
CA ALA A 141 0.09 -0.54 -22.88
C ALA A 141 1.38 -0.57 -23.70
N GLN A 142 1.57 0.25 -24.73
CA GLN A 142 2.80 0.30 -25.55
C GLN A 142 3.70 1.46 -25.16
N GLY A 143 4.93 1.54 -25.70
CA GLY A 143 5.73 2.75 -25.52
C GLY A 143 6.32 2.88 -24.13
N VAL A 144 6.67 4.13 -23.82
CA VAL A 144 7.08 4.56 -22.49
C VAL A 144 5.99 4.25 -21.46
N THR A 145 4.72 4.44 -21.80
CA THR A 145 3.57 4.17 -20.92
C THR A 145 3.39 2.69 -20.62
N GLY A 146 3.74 1.82 -21.57
CA GLY A 146 3.78 0.37 -21.36
C GLY A 146 4.80 -0.04 -20.31
N PHE A 147 6.01 0.52 -20.38
CA PHE A 147 7.03 0.32 -19.35
C PHE A 147 6.54 0.78 -17.97
N TRP A 148 5.97 1.98 -17.86
CA TRP A 148 5.46 2.48 -16.57
C TRP A 148 4.25 1.68 -16.07
N THR A 149 3.46 1.10 -16.96
CA THR A 149 2.38 0.17 -16.61
C THR A 149 2.91 -1.13 -16.02
N GLU A 150 4.01 -1.66 -16.57
CA GLU A 150 4.71 -2.83 -16.02
C GLU A 150 5.27 -2.54 -14.63
N GLN A 151 5.98 -1.42 -14.50
CA GLN A 151 6.54 -1.00 -13.22
C GLN A 151 5.46 -0.77 -12.17
N PHE A 152 4.29 -0.24 -12.55
CA PHE A 152 3.13 -0.14 -11.67
C PHE A 152 2.66 -1.50 -11.16
N ALA A 153 2.58 -2.51 -12.02
CA ALA A 153 2.18 -3.86 -11.61
C ALA A 153 3.18 -4.47 -10.63
N MET A 154 4.48 -4.28 -10.89
CA MET A 154 5.54 -4.77 -10.01
C MET A 154 5.61 -4.01 -8.68
N SER A 155 5.29 -2.72 -8.66
CA SER A 155 5.32 -1.91 -7.43
C SER A 155 4.40 -2.45 -6.34
N LYS A 156 3.30 -3.14 -6.69
CA LYS A 156 2.37 -3.71 -5.71
C LYS A 156 2.99 -4.79 -4.84
N VAL A 157 4.01 -5.49 -5.34
CA VAL A 157 4.80 -6.42 -4.52
C VAL A 157 5.72 -5.66 -3.57
N ALA A 158 6.36 -4.60 -4.07
CA ALA A 158 7.24 -3.75 -3.26
C ALA A 158 6.46 -3.06 -2.11
N GLU A 159 5.25 -2.56 -2.39
CA GLU A 159 4.35 -1.91 -1.43
C GLU A 159 3.96 -2.83 -0.25
N LEU A 160 4.11 -4.17 -0.36
CA LEU A 160 3.90 -5.08 0.78
C LEU A 160 4.87 -4.82 1.95
N LEU A 161 6.01 -4.17 1.68
CA LEU A 161 6.99 -3.78 2.71
C LEU A 161 6.47 -2.68 3.64
N ASP A 162 5.45 -1.90 3.23
CA ASP A 162 4.80 -0.93 4.10
C ASP A 162 4.27 -1.61 5.37
N THR A 163 3.63 -2.77 5.21
CA THR A 163 3.14 -3.58 6.33
C THR A 163 4.27 -4.16 7.18
N ALA A 164 5.39 -4.54 6.56
CA ALA A 164 6.55 -5.01 7.31
C ALA A 164 7.06 -3.92 8.26
N PHE A 165 7.18 -2.67 7.81
CA PHE A 165 7.53 -1.54 8.66
C PHE A 165 6.52 -1.32 9.81
N ILE A 166 5.22 -1.46 9.55
CA ILE A 166 4.17 -1.32 10.57
C ILE A 166 4.33 -2.39 11.66
N VAL A 167 4.48 -3.66 11.26
CA VAL A 167 4.61 -4.80 12.18
C VAL A 167 5.89 -4.68 13.02
N LEU A 168 7.03 -4.37 12.40
CA LEU A 168 8.32 -4.23 13.09
C LEU A 168 8.36 -3.03 14.06
N ARG A 169 7.57 -1.99 13.79
CA ARG A 169 7.42 -0.82 14.69
C ARG A 169 6.34 -1.02 15.76
N LYS A 170 5.68 -2.18 15.81
CA LYS A 170 4.53 -2.46 16.68
C LYS A 170 3.40 -1.42 16.57
N ARG A 171 3.18 -0.89 15.38
CA ARG A 171 2.04 0.00 15.12
C ARG A 171 0.78 -0.84 14.85
N PRO A 172 -0.42 -0.34 15.18
CA PRO A 172 -1.66 -1.07 14.93
C PRO A 172 -1.85 -1.28 13.43
N LEU A 173 -1.88 -2.53 13.00
CA LEU A 173 -2.14 -2.90 11.61
C LEU A 173 -3.64 -2.94 11.35
N LEU A 174 -4.11 -2.12 10.40
CA LEU A 174 -5.52 -2.01 10.06
C LEU A 174 -5.94 -3.14 9.11
N PHE A 175 -7.17 -3.63 9.28
CA PHE A 175 -7.76 -4.60 8.36
C PHE A 175 -7.78 -4.08 6.92
N LEU A 176 -8.24 -2.83 6.75
CA LEU A 176 -8.31 -2.17 5.45
C LEU A 176 -6.96 -2.16 4.73
N HIS A 177 -5.86 -1.94 5.46
CA HIS A 177 -4.52 -1.81 4.87
C HIS A 177 -4.04 -3.13 4.25
N TRP A 178 -4.00 -4.22 5.03
CA TRP A 178 -3.52 -5.48 4.48
C TRP A 178 -4.51 -6.11 3.49
N TYR A 179 -5.81 -5.92 3.69
CA TYR A 179 -6.85 -6.33 2.75
C TYR A 179 -6.70 -5.61 1.40
N HIS A 180 -6.45 -4.29 1.45
CA HIS A 180 -6.16 -3.48 0.27
C HIS A 180 -4.93 -4.01 -0.46
N HIS A 181 -3.79 -4.17 0.22
CA HIS A 181 -2.55 -4.63 -0.43
C HIS A 181 -2.69 -6.01 -1.10
N VAL A 182 -3.43 -6.94 -0.49
CA VAL A 182 -3.72 -8.25 -1.11
C VAL A 182 -4.57 -8.09 -2.37
N THR A 183 -5.70 -7.38 -2.25
CA THR A 183 -6.68 -7.28 -3.35
C THR A 183 -6.15 -6.48 -4.53
N VAL A 184 -5.45 -5.37 -4.30
CA VAL A 184 -4.85 -4.57 -5.39
C VAL A 184 -3.70 -5.28 -6.08
N LEU A 185 -2.91 -6.10 -5.36
CA LEU A 185 -1.86 -6.91 -5.97
C LEU A 185 -2.45 -7.92 -6.97
N ILE A 186 -3.42 -8.71 -6.51
CA ILE A 186 -4.11 -9.70 -7.36
C ILE A 186 -4.80 -9.02 -8.54
N PHE A 187 -5.54 -7.94 -8.29
CA PHE A 187 -6.25 -7.21 -9.34
C PHE A 187 -5.31 -6.65 -10.39
N THR A 188 -4.23 -5.97 -9.97
CA THR A 188 -3.32 -5.31 -10.90
C THR A 188 -2.62 -6.32 -11.80
N TRP A 189 -2.19 -7.47 -11.26
CA TRP A 189 -1.56 -8.52 -12.04
C TRP A 189 -2.53 -9.17 -13.02
N HIS A 190 -3.77 -9.43 -12.57
CA HIS A 190 -4.83 -9.93 -13.44
C HIS A 190 -5.22 -8.92 -14.54
N ALA A 191 -5.26 -7.61 -14.23
CA ALA A 191 -5.58 -6.57 -15.20
C ALA A 191 -4.46 -6.32 -16.21
N TYR A 192 -3.21 -6.43 -15.78
CA TYR A 192 -2.04 -6.32 -16.65
C TYR A 192 -1.99 -7.46 -17.68
N LYS A 193 -2.24 -8.70 -17.27
CA LYS A 193 -2.23 -9.87 -18.19
C LYS A 193 -3.18 -9.69 -19.39
N ASP A 194 -4.32 -9.05 -19.15
CA ASP A 194 -5.40 -8.83 -20.12
C ASP A 194 -5.25 -7.50 -20.87
N HIS A 195 -4.24 -6.69 -20.53
CA HIS A 195 -4.10 -5.30 -20.97
C HIS A 195 -5.44 -4.55 -20.90
N THR A 196 -6.04 -4.56 -19.71
CA THR A 196 -7.36 -3.97 -19.49
C THR A 196 -7.32 -2.47 -19.79
N ALA A 197 -8.09 -2.00 -20.77
CA ALA A 197 -8.03 -0.62 -21.26
C ALA A 197 -8.34 0.44 -20.19
N SER A 198 -9.31 0.17 -19.31
CA SER A 198 -9.65 1.08 -18.20
C SER A 198 -8.51 1.21 -17.19
N GLY A 199 -7.56 0.28 -17.18
CA GLY A 199 -6.34 0.30 -16.37
C GLY A 199 -5.56 1.60 -16.50
N ARG A 200 -5.60 2.27 -17.67
CA ARG A 200 -5.02 3.60 -17.89
C ARG A 200 -5.39 4.59 -16.78
N TRP A 201 -6.69 4.72 -16.53
CA TRP A 201 -7.22 5.65 -15.55
C TRP A 201 -6.88 5.25 -14.13
N PHE A 202 -7.00 3.96 -13.79
CA PHE A 202 -6.65 3.45 -12.46
C PHE A 202 -5.18 3.67 -12.13
N ILE A 203 -4.28 3.40 -13.08
CA ILE A 203 -2.84 3.59 -12.94
C ILE A 203 -2.50 5.07 -12.78
N TRP A 204 -3.01 5.92 -13.69
CA TRP A 204 -2.72 7.35 -13.66
C TRP A 204 -3.19 8.02 -12.35
N MET A 205 -4.43 7.74 -11.92
CA MET A 205 -4.93 8.26 -10.65
C MET A 205 -4.13 7.73 -9.45
N ASN A 206 -3.82 6.42 -9.43
CA ASN A 206 -3.07 5.83 -8.32
C ASN A 206 -1.66 6.43 -8.21
N TYR A 207 -0.96 6.63 -9.33
CA TYR A 207 0.34 7.30 -9.31
C TYR A 207 0.25 8.73 -8.75
N GLY A 208 -0.76 9.50 -9.14
CA GLY A 208 -0.96 10.86 -8.61
C GLY A 208 -1.24 10.86 -7.10
N VAL A 209 -2.14 9.99 -6.64
CA VAL A 209 -2.50 9.90 -5.22
C VAL A 209 -1.34 9.34 -4.38
N HIS A 210 -0.65 8.30 -4.86
CA HIS A 210 0.50 7.70 -4.18
C HIS A 210 1.69 8.66 -4.11
N ALA A 211 1.94 9.47 -5.15
CA ALA A 211 2.94 10.52 -5.10
C ALA A 211 2.72 11.45 -3.89
N LEU A 212 1.49 11.90 -3.68
CA LEU A 212 1.14 12.79 -2.56
C LEU A 212 1.14 12.06 -1.21
N MET A 213 0.58 10.84 -1.16
CA MET A 213 0.51 10.03 0.06
C MET A 213 1.90 9.66 0.59
N TYR A 214 2.78 9.13 -0.27
CA TYR A 214 4.13 8.74 0.15
C TYR A 214 5.00 9.95 0.47
N THR A 215 4.82 11.09 -0.21
CA THR A 215 5.46 12.35 0.18
C THR A 215 5.05 12.76 1.59
N TYR A 216 3.75 12.68 1.91
CA TYR A 216 3.23 12.95 3.26
C TYR A 216 3.85 12.00 4.30
N TYR A 217 3.94 10.70 4.01
CA TYR A 217 4.55 9.72 4.94
C TYR A 217 6.06 9.90 5.10
N ALA A 218 6.77 10.26 4.04
CA ALA A 218 8.19 10.61 4.11
C ALA A 218 8.38 11.80 5.06
N LEU A 219 7.62 12.88 4.90
CA LEU A 219 7.71 14.04 5.79
C LEU A 219 7.35 13.69 7.25
N ARG A 220 6.33 12.85 7.48
CA ARG A 220 5.98 12.37 8.83
C ARG A 220 7.07 11.50 9.46
N SER A 221 7.79 10.72 8.67
CA SER A 221 8.89 9.87 9.19
C SER A 221 10.07 10.68 9.73
N LEU A 222 10.24 11.94 9.28
CA LEU A 222 11.17 12.92 9.84
C LEU A 222 10.67 13.61 11.13
N ARG A 223 9.54 13.15 11.68
CA ARG A 223 8.86 13.74 12.85
C ARG A 223 8.42 15.19 12.64
N LEU A 224 8.25 15.61 11.38
CA LEU A 224 7.67 16.92 11.06
C LEU A 224 6.19 16.94 11.42
N ARG A 225 5.77 17.95 12.18
CA ARG A 225 4.36 18.21 12.48
C ARG A 225 3.72 18.90 11.29
N LEU A 226 3.03 18.14 10.47
CA LEU A 226 2.26 18.66 9.34
C LEU A 226 0.86 19.08 9.80
N PRO A 227 0.30 20.16 9.23
CA PRO A 227 -1.06 20.56 9.55
C PRO A 227 -2.06 19.47 9.13
N LYS A 228 -3.09 19.29 9.95
CA LYS A 228 -4.18 18.31 9.74
C LYS A 228 -4.83 18.44 8.35
N GLN A 229 -4.83 19.64 7.78
CA GLN A 229 -5.38 19.92 6.45
C GLN A 229 -4.73 19.06 5.36
N ILE A 230 -3.41 18.83 5.43
CA ILE A 230 -2.70 18.02 4.42
C ILE A 230 -3.18 16.56 4.48
N ALA A 231 -3.29 15.98 5.68
CA ALA A 231 -3.81 14.63 5.86
C ALA A 231 -5.26 14.48 5.35
N MET A 232 -6.10 15.50 5.58
CA MET A 232 -7.46 15.54 5.06
C MET A 232 -7.49 15.57 3.53
N VAL A 233 -6.64 16.38 2.88
CA VAL A 233 -6.53 16.44 1.42
C VAL A 233 -6.14 15.08 0.82
N VAL A 234 -5.14 14.41 1.40
CA VAL A 234 -4.74 13.05 0.94
C VAL A 234 -5.92 12.08 1.00
N THR A 235 -6.69 12.12 2.08
CA THR A 235 -7.84 11.23 2.27
C THR A 235 -8.96 11.56 1.27
N VAL A 236 -9.25 12.83 1.04
CA VAL A 236 -10.24 13.26 0.04
C VAL A 236 -9.84 12.80 -1.36
N LEU A 237 -8.55 12.89 -1.71
CA LEU A 237 -8.04 12.41 -2.99
C LEU A 237 -8.19 10.89 -3.13
N GLN A 238 -7.90 10.11 -2.10
CA GLN A 238 -8.11 8.65 -2.11
C GLN A 238 -9.59 8.28 -2.28
N ILE A 239 -10.51 8.99 -1.61
CA ILE A 239 -11.95 8.78 -1.79
C ILE A 239 -12.39 9.16 -3.20
N SER A 240 -11.87 10.28 -3.73
CA SER A 240 -12.19 10.72 -5.09
C SER A 240 -11.74 9.71 -6.15
N GLN A 241 -10.58 9.06 -5.95
CA GLN A 241 -10.09 7.96 -6.78
C GLN A 241 -11.08 6.78 -6.77
N MET A 242 -11.64 6.45 -5.60
CA MET A 242 -12.64 5.38 -5.48
C MET A 242 -13.90 5.68 -6.30
N ILE A 243 -14.43 6.90 -6.16
CA ILE A 243 -15.64 7.35 -6.86
C ILE A 243 -15.41 7.33 -8.38
N MET A 244 -14.27 7.85 -8.83
CA MET A 244 -13.91 7.85 -10.25
C MET A 244 -13.75 6.43 -10.78
N GLY A 245 -13.19 5.51 -9.98
CA GLY A 245 -13.07 4.10 -10.33
C GLY A 245 -14.42 3.41 -10.55
N ILE A 246 -15.40 3.67 -9.68
CA ILE A 246 -16.79 3.18 -9.83
C ILE A 246 -17.41 3.74 -11.12
N TYR A 247 -17.25 5.04 -11.36
CA TYR A 247 -17.77 5.69 -12.57
C TYR A 247 -17.20 5.08 -13.86
N ILE A 248 -15.89 4.84 -13.92
CA ILE A 248 -15.23 4.21 -15.07
C ILE A 248 -15.74 2.77 -15.24
N GLY A 249 -15.77 1.97 -14.17
CA GLY A 249 -16.25 0.59 -14.22
C GLY A 249 -17.69 0.49 -14.71
N PHE A 250 -18.58 1.35 -14.22
CA PHE A 250 -19.97 1.44 -14.67
C PHE A 250 -20.08 1.86 -16.13
N THR A 251 -19.24 2.80 -16.59
CA THR A 251 -19.24 3.21 -18.00
C THR A 251 -18.78 2.07 -18.91
N VAL A 252 -17.72 1.35 -18.55
CA VAL A 252 -17.27 0.16 -19.30
C VAL A 252 -18.37 -0.90 -19.36
N TYR A 253 -19.06 -1.16 -18.24
CA TYR A 253 -20.20 -2.07 -18.22
C TYR A 253 -21.30 -1.62 -19.20
N ARG A 254 -21.68 -0.34 -19.21
CA ARG A 254 -22.69 0.19 -20.15
C ARG A 254 -22.26 0.03 -21.61
N VAL A 255 -21.00 0.35 -21.92
CA VAL A 255 -20.46 0.23 -23.29
C VAL A 255 -20.48 -1.23 -23.76
N LYS A 256 -20.00 -2.16 -22.93
CA LYS A 256 -20.00 -3.60 -23.25
C LYS A 256 -21.41 -4.18 -23.37
N SER A 257 -22.32 -3.81 -22.47
CA SER A 257 -23.72 -4.28 -22.49
C SER A 257 -24.51 -3.74 -23.69
N ALA A 258 -24.10 -2.61 -24.25
CA ALA A 258 -24.64 -2.08 -25.51
C ALA A 258 -24.09 -2.80 -26.77
N GLY A 259 -23.24 -3.81 -26.61
CA GLY A 259 -22.65 -4.57 -27.73
C GLY A 259 -21.40 -3.95 -28.34
N ASN A 260 -20.88 -2.84 -27.79
CA ASN A 260 -19.67 -2.21 -28.30
C ASN A 260 -18.41 -2.97 -27.84
N GLN A 261 -17.41 -3.03 -28.71
CA GLN A 261 -16.12 -3.63 -28.39
C GLN A 261 -15.36 -2.75 -27.38
N CYS A 262 -14.90 -3.38 -26.31
CA CYS A 262 -14.13 -2.74 -25.26
C CYS A 262 -13.09 -3.74 -24.74
N GLN A 263 -11.81 -3.35 -24.76
CA GLN A 263 -10.68 -4.20 -24.38
C GLN A 263 -10.62 -4.38 -22.85
N GLN A 264 -11.58 -5.13 -22.34
CA GLN A 264 -11.72 -5.53 -20.95
C GLN A 264 -12.57 -6.79 -20.89
N THR A 265 -12.05 -7.83 -20.26
CA THR A 265 -12.74 -9.12 -20.10
C THR A 265 -13.90 -9.00 -19.10
N TRP A 266 -14.91 -9.86 -19.21
CA TRP A 266 -16.05 -9.85 -18.26
C TRP A 266 -15.60 -10.29 -16.87
N GLU A 267 -14.62 -11.19 -16.79
CA GLU A 267 -13.98 -11.64 -15.57
C GLU A 267 -13.26 -10.48 -14.86
N ASN A 268 -12.46 -9.70 -15.60
CA ASN A 268 -11.78 -8.54 -15.04
C ASN A 268 -12.78 -7.47 -14.56
N LEU A 269 -13.82 -7.20 -15.34
CA LEU A 269 -14.88 -6.27 -14.96
C LEU A 269 -15.64 -6.74 -13.71
N GLY A 270 -15.96 -8.03 -13.61
CA GLY A 270 -16.59 -8.63 -12.44
C GLY A 270 -15.72 -8.51 -11.19
N LEU A 271 -14.41 -8.78 -11.32
CA LEU A 271 -13.45 -8.64 -10.23
C LEU A 271 -13.28 -7.18 -9.81
N CYS A 272 -13.27 -6.23 -10.77
CA CYS A 272 -13.31 -4.81 -10.49
C CYS A 272 -14.54 -4.45 -9.65
N PHE A 273 -15.75 -4.81 -10.08
CA PHE A 273 -16.96 -4.54 -9.28
C PHE A 273 -16.92 -5.21 -7.90
N ALA A 274 -16.39 -6.43 -7.79
CA ALA A 274 -16.26 -7.11 -6.50
C ALA A 274 -15.37 -6.32 -5.52
N ILE A 275 -14.19 -5.86 -5.96
CA ILE A 275 -13.27 -5.08 -5.12
C ILE A 275 -13.87 -3.72 -4.75
N TYR A 276 -14.45 -3.02 -5.72
CA TYR A 276 -15.05 -1.71 -5.45
C TYR A 276 -16.28 -1.82 -4.54
N PHE A 277 -17.05 -2.90 -4.64
CA PHE A 277 -18.17 -3.19 -3.74
C PHE A 277 -17.70 -3.50 -2.31
N THR A 278 -16.66 -4.32 -2.14
CA THR A 278 -16.12 -4.57 -0.79
C THR A 278 -15.54 -3.30 -0.19
N TYR A 279 -14.83 -2.48 -0.97
CA TYR A 279 -14.37 -1.18 -0.51
C TYR A 279 -15.51 -0.24 -0.13
N PHE A 280 -16.58 -0.16 -0.91
CA PHE A 280 -17.78 0.60 -0.55
C PHE A 280 -18.34 0.15 0.81
N LEU A 281 -18.49 -1.15 1.05
CA LEU A 281 -18.95 -1.68 2.34
C LEU A 281 -17.99 -1.32 3.49
N LEU A 282 -16.68 -1.42 3.28
CA LEU A 282 -15.67 -1.04 4.29
C LEU A 282 -15.74 0.46 4.60
N PHE A 283 -15.92 1.31 3.59
CA PHE A 283 -16.07 2.76 3.77
C PHE A 283 -17.40 3.14 4.41
N CYS A 284 -18.51 2.48 4.09
CA CYS A 284 -19.79 2.65 4.78
C CYS A 284 -19.71 2.21 6.24
N ASN A 285 -19.04 1.09 6.52
CA ASN A 285 -18.80 0.64 7.89
C ASN A 285 -17.93 1.64 8.66
N PHE A 286 -16.89 2.19 8.02
CA PHE A 286 -16.10 3.27 8.59
C PHE A 286 -16.94 4.50 8.89
N PHE A 287 -17.73 4.98 7.94
CA PHE A 287 -18.57 6.15 8.10
C PHE A 287 -19.58 5.95 9.24
N TYR A 288 -20.20 4.78 9.30
CA TYR A 288 -21.10 4.42 10.38
C TYR A 288 -20.39 4.47 11.74
N HIS A 289 -19.20 3.89 11.87
CA HIS A 289 -18.50 3.86 13.16
C HIS A 289 -17.83 5.18 13.56
N ALA A 290 -17.38 5.97 12.59
CA ALA A 290 -16.75 7.26 12.84
C ALA A 290 -17.78 8.37 13.12
N TYR A 291 -18.97 8.30 12.51
CA TYR A 291 -19.92 9.42 12.52
C TYR A 291 -21.33 9.10 13.03
N LEU A 292 -21.84 7.87 12.84
CA LEU A 292 -23.23 7.53 13.17
C LEU A 292 -23.39 6.68 14.44
N LYS A 293 -22.40 5.84 14.75
CA LYS A 293 -22.38 5.03 15.96
C LYS A 293 -22.06 5.94 17.12
N LYS A 294 -23.12 6.42 17.76
CA LYS A 294 -23.07 7.13 19.02
C LYS A 294 -22.51 6.19 20.11
N ASN A 295 -21.19 6.15 20.27
CA ASN A 295 -20.58 5.47 21.41
C ASN A 295 -20.27 6.48 22.52
N ASN A 296 -21.23 6.52 23.43
CA ASN A 296 -21.21 7.00 24.79
C ASN A 296 -19.94 6.57 25.57
N ARG A 297 -18.83 7.35 25.49
CA ARG A 297 -17.67 7.32 26.43
C ARG A 297 -16.85 8.64 26.47
N TYR A 298 -17.52 9.78 26.63
CA TYR A 298 -16.87 10.98 27.19
C TYR A 298 -17.74 11.73 28.22
N THR A 299 -19.01 11.33 28.36
CA THR A 299 -19.95 11.88 29.35
C THR A 299 -20.47 10.78 30.27
N ALA A 300 -19.59 10.19 31.06
CA ALA A 300 -19.99 9.47 32.28
C ALA A 300 -18.77 9.37 33.22
N GLY A 301 -18.71 10.29 34.17
CA GLY A 301 -17.92 10.13 35.38
C GLY A 301 -16.52 10.74 35.33
N THR A 302 -16.46 12.01 35.69
CA THR A 302 -15.32 12.65 36.36
C THR A 302 -14.69 11.68 37.37
N LYS A 303 -13.46 11.23 37.11
CA LYS A 303 -12.51 10.84 38.17
C LYS A 303 -11.15 11.48 37.88
N PRO A 304 -10.41 11.93 38.91
CA PRO A 304 -9.34 12.91 38.74
C PRO A 304 -8.15 12.32 37.99
N THR A 305 -7.66 13.09 37.02
CA THR A 305 -6.47 12.82 36.22
C THR A 305 -5.25 12.68 37.13
N ALA A 306 -4.69 11.47 37.26
CA ALA A 306 -3.31 11.32 37.70
C ALA A 306 -2.39 11.99 36.66
N LYS A 307 -1.58 12.95 37.10
CA LYS A 307 -0.62 13.67 36.24
C LYS A 307 0.40 12.67 35.68
N LEU A 308 0.35 12.41 34.36
CA LEU A 308 1.45 11.73 33.67
C LEU A 308 2.69 12.64 33.61
N SER A 309 3.86 12.01 33.61
CA SER A 309 5.17 12.67 33.54
C SER A 309 5.31 13.48 32.23
N LYS A 310 6.04 14.61 32.28
CA LYS A 310 6.25 15.52 31.13
C LYS A 310 6.95 14.85 29.93
N GLU A 311 7.57 13.69 30.13
CA GLU A 311 8.34 12.96 29.12
C GLU A 311 7.47 11.99 28.28
N GLU A 312 6.37 11.47 28.84
CA GLU A 312 5.42 10.58 28.13
C GLU A 312 4.37 11.32 27.28
N GLN A 313 4.15 12.61 27.53
CA GLN A 313 3.17 13.42 26.80
C GLN A 313 3.43 13.50 25.28
N PRO A 314 4.65 13.81 24.79
CA PRO A 314 4.90 13.90 23.35
C PRO A 314 4.77 12.55 22.62
N GLU A 315 5.11 11.43 23.27
CA GLU A 315 5.00 10.09 22.67
C GLU A 315 3.54 9.62 22.57
N VAL A 316 2.73 9.90 23.59
CA VAL A 316 1.28 9.59 23.59
C VAL A 316 0.52 10.49 22.60
N GLU A 317 0.93 11.74 22.43
CA GLU A 317 0.33 12.67 21.46
C GLU A 317 0.70 12.28 20.03
N GLN A 318 1.94 11.85 19.79
CA GLN A 318 2.39 11.31 18.52
C GLN A 318 1.74 9.95 18.20
N LEU A 319 1.49 9.11 19.21
CA LEU A 319 0.72 7.88 19.06
C LEU A 319 -0.75 8.17 18.72
N LYS A 320 -1.37 9.19 19.33
CA LYS A 320 -2.74 9.64 19.00
C LYS A 320 -2.80 10.28 17.61
N GLU A 321 -1.81 11.03 17.19
CA GLU A 321 -1.70 11.56 15.83
C GLU A 321 -1.44 10.47 14.80
N ASP A 322 -0.58 9.49 15.08
CA ASP A 322 -0.31 8.36 14.20
C ASP A 322 -1.53 7.44 14.10
N ILE A 323 -2.28 7.29 15.21
CA ILE A 323 -3.61 6.67 15.23
C ILE A 323 -4.57 7.52 14.39
N ASN A 324 -4.59 8.85 14.51
CA ASN A 324 -5.47 9.72 13.73
C ASN A 324 -5.10 9.80 12.23
N ALA A 325 -3.82 9.66 11.88
CA ALA A 325 -3.31 9.58 10.52
C ALA A 325 -3.59 8.20 9.90
N ASN A 326 -3.68 7.16 10.72
CA ASN A 326 -4.20 5.84 10.34
C ASN A 326 -5.74 5.74 10.42
N ILE A 327 -6.43 6.70 11.05
CA ILE A 327 -7.91 6.77 11.15
C ILE A 327 -8.53 7.45 9.92
N SER A 328 -7.84 7.54 8.79
CA SER A 328 -8.51 7.73 7.49
C SER A 328 -9.19 6.45 6.96
N GLY A 329 -9.18 5.35 7.72
CA GLY A 329 -10.03 4.17 7.53
C GLY A 329 -10.17 3.38 8.84
N SER A 330 -11.39 2.99 9.21
CA SER A 330 -11.78 2.55 10.56
C SER A 330 -10.83 1.54 11.21
N THR A 331 -10.39 1.87 12.42
CA THR A 331 -9.79 0.90 13.35
C THR A 331 -10.89 0.13 14.07
N ILE A 332 -10.98 -1.17 13.81
CA ILE A 332 -11.39 -2.15 14.81
C ILE A 332 -10.14 -2.47 15.64
N VAL A 333 -10.11 -2.03 16.90
CA VAL A 333 -9.26 -2.66 17.92
C VAL A 333 -10.10 -3.78 18.53
N THR A 334 -9.91 -5.01 18.09
CA THR A 334 -10.29 -6.18 18.89
C THR A 334 -9.39 -6.20 20.11
N ARG A 335 -9.93 -5.70 21.23
CA ARG A 335 -9.28 -5.75 22.53
C ARG A 335 -9.37 -7.18 23.06
N SER A 336 -8.34 -7.96 22.80
CA SER A 336 -8.13 -9.34 23.29
C SER A 336 -6.62 -9.54 23.13
N THR A 337 -5.73 -9.45 24.12
CA THR A 337 -5.63 -10.24 25.37
C THR A 337 -4.65 -9.60 26.38
N ALA A 338 -4.41 -8.29 26.38
CA ALA A 338 -3.38 -7.66 27.24
C ALA A 338 -3.86 -7.27 28.66
N ARG A 339 -4.80 -8.00 29.27
CA ARG A 339 -5.27 -7.71 30.63
C ARG A 339 -5.52 -8.98 31.44
N ARG A 340 -4.45 -9.72 31.79
CA ARG A 340 -4.43 -10.67 32.91
C ARG A 340 -2.98 -11.07 33.25
N ARG A 341 -2.33 -10.29 34.11
CA ARG A 341 -1.43 -10.68 35.23
C ARG A 341 -0.63 -9.47 35.69
N ALA A 342 -1.34 -8.56 36.35
CA ALA A 342 -0.77 -7.65 37.34
C ALA A 342 -1.70 -7.72 38.55
N GLN A 343 -1.71 -8.89 39.20
CA GLN A 343 -2.21 -9.06 40.57
C GLN A 343 -1.86 -10.47 41.07
N LYS A 344 -0.73 -10.56 41.78
CA LYS A 344 -0.48 -11.39 42.97
C LYS A 344 0.99 -11.21 43.36
N VAL A 345 1.25 -10.09 44.04
CA VAL A 345 2.20 -10.05 45.14
C VAL A 345 1.31 -9.74 46.33
N ASP A 346 1.07 -10.78 47.11
CA ASP A 346 0.94 -10.81 48.58
C ASP A 346 0.81 -12.28 48.97
#